data_AF-A0A5N6VI77-F1
#
_entry.id   AF-A0A5N6VI77-F1
#
_cell.length_a   1.000
_cell.length_b   1.000
_cell.length_c   1.000
_cell.angle_alpha   90.00
_cell.angle_beta   90.00
_cell.angle_gamma   90.00
#
_symmetry.space_group_name_H-M   'P 1'
#
loop_
_entity.id
_entity.type
_entity.pdbx_description
1 polymer ?
#
loop_
_entity_poly.entity_id
_entity_poly.type
_entity_poly.pdbx_seq_one_letter_code
_entity_poly.pdbx_strand_id
1 'polypeptide(L)'
;MGWAWFFSLWAVTLLANKVACQQMPPCTATCMETGNASNTMCGIEPRDISHITKTVTSVFMDLAIAFTLMRCSESPDHFGPEDIFVVLALMFALPNGALEYPMAKDGHGKDIWTVPFDSITHILKFTWVL
;
A
#
# COMPACT_ATOMS: atom_id res chain seq x y z
N MET A 1 15.02 -22.38 -37.91
CA MET A 1 14.44 -21.29 -37.08
C MET A 1 13.11 -21.68 -36.41
N GLY A 2 12.89 -22.96 -36.04
CA GLY A 2 11.59 -23.42 -35.48
C GLY A 2 11.54 -23.68 -33.97
N TRP A 3 12.69 -23.80 -33.29
CA TRP A 3 12.76 -24.22 -31.88
C TRP A 3 12.52 -23.10 -30.87
N ALA A 4 12.82 -21.84 -31.24
CA ALA A 4 12.63 -20.69 -30.36
C ALA A 4 11.15 -20.43 -30.03
N TRP A 5 10.24 -20.70 -30.98
CA TRP A 5 8.80 -20.56 -30.76
C TRP A 5 8.25 -21.61 -29.81
N PHE A 6 8.72 -22.86 -29.90
CA PHE A 6 8.31 -23.93 -28.98
C PHE A 6 8.77 -23.66 -27.55
N PHE A 7 10.00 -23.17 -27.34
CA PHE A 7 10.47 -22.77 -26.01
C PHE A 7 9.70 -21.57 -25.44
N SER A 8 9.41 -20.55 -26.24
CA SER A 8 8.58 -19.42 -25.81
C SER A 8 7.15 -19.82 -25.47
N LEU A 9 6.53 -20.70 -26.26
CA LEU A 9 5.19 -21.24 -25.96
C LEU A 9 5.19 -22.10 -24.68
N TRP A 10 6.23 -22.89 -24.45
CA TRP A 10 6.36 -23.70 -23.23
C TRP A 10 6.63 -22.84 -21.98
N ALA A 11 7.47 -21.79 -22.11
CA ALA A 11 7.71 -20.83 -21.04
C ALA A 11 6.46 -19.99 -20.70
N VAL A 12 5.71 -19.56 -21.72
CA VAL A 12 4.44 -18.81 -21.53
C VAL A 12 3.37 -19.69 -20.91
N THR A 13 3.25 -20.97 -21.31
CA THR A 13 2.30 -21.90 -20.70
C THR A 13 2.69 -22.31 -19.28
N LEU A 14 3.99 -22.43 -18.96
CA LEU A 14 4.49 -22.61 -17.59
C LEU A 14 4.17 -21.41 -16.68
N LEU A 15 4.40 -20.19 -17.17
CA LEU A 15 4.08 -18.96 -16.44
C LEU A 15 2.57 -18.80 -16.24
N ALA A 16 1.77 -19.11 -17.27
CA ALA A 16 0.31 -19.05 -17.19
C ALA A 16 -0.26 -20.01 -16.13
N ASN A 17 0.32 -21.22 -16.00
CA ASN A 17 -0.16 -22.20 -15.02
C ASN A 17 0.15 -21.79 -13.56
N LYS A 18 1.27 -21.07 -13.33
CA LYS A 18 1.60 -20.52 -12.01
C LYS A 18 0.71 -19.35 -11.61
N VAL A 19 0.35 -18.48 -12.57
CA VAL A 19 -0.52 -17.31 -12.33
C VAL A 19 -2.00 -17.71 -12.21
N ALA A 20 -2.44 -18.73 -12.96
CA ALA A 20 -3.82 -19.21 -12.93
C ALA A 20 -4.24 -19.78 -11.56
N CYS A 21 -3.34 -20.44 -10.82
CA CYS A 21 -3.64 -20.93 -9.47
C CYS A 21 -3.78 -19.80 -8.43
N GLN A 22 -3.17 -18.63 -8.65
CA GLN A 22 -3.28 -17.51 -7.71
C GLN A 22 -4.66 -16.84 -7.72
N GLN A 23 -5.42 -16.96 -8.82
CA GLN A 23 -6.67 -16.22 -9.01
C GLN A 23 -7.94 -17.02 -8.67
N MET A 24 -7.81 -18.29 -8.27
CA MET A 24 -8.95 -19.16 -7.99
C MET A 24 -9.17 -19.34 -6.48
N PRO A 25 -10.27 -18.81 -5.89
CA PRO A 25 -10.69 -19.23 -4.55
C PRO A 25 -11.11 -20.70 -4.60
N PRO A 26 -10.68 -21.58 -3.66
CA PRO A 26 -10.07 -21.31 -2.35
C PRO A 26 -8.52 -21.41 -2.30
N CYS A 27 -7.85 -21.56 -3.44
CA CYS A 27 -6.44 -21.91 -3.53
C CYS A 27 -5.49 -20.70 -3.47
N THR A 28 -6.00 -19.46 -3.53
CA THR A 28 -5.21 -18.23 -3.42
C THR A 28 -4.32 -18.26 -2.17
N ALA A 29 -4.84 -18.76 -1.06
CA ALA A 29 -4.15 -18.91 0.22
C ALA A 29 -2.83 -19.71 0.11
N THR A 30 -2.97 -20.95 -0.34
CA THR A 30 -1.88 -21.91 -0.47
C THR A 30 -0.91 -21.50 -1.58
N CYS A 31 -1.37 -20.79 -2.61
CA CYS A 31 -0.50 -20.33 -3.70
C CYS A 31 0.46 -19.22 -3.28
N MET A 32 0.06 -18.30 -2.39
CA MET A 32 0.97 -17.28 -1.87
C MET A 32 1.99 -17.87 -0.89
N GLU A 33 1.58 -18.83 -0.05
CA GLU A 33 2.48 -19.56 0.83
C GLU A 33 3.52 -20.38 0.04
N THR A 34 3.10 -21.05 -1.03
CA THR A 34 4.00 -21.78 -1.93
C THR A 34 4.96 -20.84 -2.67
N GLY A 35 4.49 -19.64 -3.02
CA GLY A 35 5.31 -18.57 -3.59
C GLY A 35 6.38 -18.08 -2.61
N ASN A 36 6.02 -17.87 -1.34
CA ASN A 36 6.95 -17.52 -0.27
C ASN A 36 8.00 -18.62 -0.07
N ALA A 37 7.58 -19.88 0.07
CA ALA A 37 8.48 -21.02 0.20
C ALA A 37 9.47 -21.13 -0.98
N SER A 38 8.99 -20.93 -2.22
CA SER A 38 9.85 -20.92 -3.41
C SER A 38 10.85 -19.76 -3.40
N ASN A 39 10.43 -18.56 -3.02
CA ASN A 39 11.29 -17.38 -2.94
C ASN A 39 12.34 -17.51 -1.84
N THR A 40 11.99 -18.11 -0.69
CA THR A 40 12.95 -18.42 0.38
C THR A 40 13.96 -19.51 -0.03
N MET A 41 13.56 -20.50 -0.83
CA MET A 41 14.48 -21.48 -1.40
C MET A 41 15.46 -20.85 -2.41
N CYS A 42 15.04 -19.78 -3.09
CA CYS A 42 15.89 -18.98 -3.98
C CYS A 42 16.72 -17.91 -3.23
N GLY A 43 16.63 -17.83 -1.90
CA GLY A 43 17.39 -16.86 -1.09
C GLY A 43 16.94 -15.40 -1.24
N ILE A 44 15.72 -15.16 -1.71
CA ILE A 44 15.16 -13.81 -1.82
C ILE A 44 14.65 -13.40 -0.43
N GLU A 45 15.36 -12.47 0.21
CA GLU A 45 14.96 -11.86 1.48
C GLU A 45 13.70 -10.99 1.29
N PRO A 46 12.68 -11.09 2.18
CA PRO A 46 11.51 -10.23 2.12
C PRO A 46 11.86 -8.74 2.19
N ARG A 47 11.31 -7.94 1.27
CA ARG A 47 11.45 -6.49 1.27
C ARG A 47 10.42 -5.86 2.21
N ASP A 48 10.90 -5.04 3.13
CA ASP A 48 10.07 -4.18 3.98
C ASP A 48 10.43 -2.71 3.76
N ILE A 49 9.52 -1.96 3.12
CA ILE A 49 9.59 -0.51 2.95
C ILE A 49 8.51 0.23 3.76
N SER A 50 7.83 -0.45 4.67
CA SER A 50 6.72 0.11 5.46
C SER A 50 7.16 1.32 6.28
N HIS A 51 8.38 1.28 6.81
CA HIS A 51 8.95 2.39 7.59
C HIS A 51 9.08 3.68 6.76
N ILE A 52 9.41 3.57 5.47
CA ILE A 52 9.64 4.73 4.60
C ILE A 52 8.31 5.42 4.33
N THR A 53 7.28 4.68 3.93
CA THR A 53 5.95 5.23 3.64
C THR A 53 5.37 5.95 4.85
N LYS A 54 5.43 5.32 6.03
CA LYS A 54 4.94 5.93 7.28
C LYS A 54 5.67 7.23 7.63
N THR A 55 7.00 7.27 7.46
CA THR A 55 7.81 8.45 7.80
C THR A 55 7.50 9.62 6.87
N VAL A 56 7.32 9.35 5.57
CA VAL A 56 7.02 10.40 4.59
C VAL A 56 5.65 11.01 4.87
N THR A 57 4.62 10.18 5.08
CA THR A 57 3.27 10.68 5.37
C THR A 57 3.22 11.48 6.66
N SER A 58 3.90 11.02 7.72
CA SER A 58 3.90 11.76 9.00
C SER A 58 4.54 13.14 8.85
N VAL A 59 5.69 13.25 8.16
CA VAL A 59 6.38 14.52 7.96
C VAL A 59 5.54 15.52 7.17
N PHE A 60 4.88 15.08 6.09
CA PHE A 60 4.03 15.97 5.29
C PHE A 60 2.75 16.38 6.03
N MET A 61 2.17 15.49 6.84
CA MET A 61 1.02 15.80 7.67
C MET A 61 1.35 16.84 8.74
N ASP A 62 2.46 16.67 9.46
CA ASP A 62 2.91 17.62 10.49
C ASP A 62 3.21 18.99 9.89
N LEU A 63 3.83 19.02 8.71
CA LEU A 63 4.12 20.24 7.98
C LEU A 63 2.84 20.96 7.53
N ALA A 64 1.83 20.22 7.04
CA ALA A 64 0.54 20.78 6.65
C ALA A 64 -0.17 21.42 7.85
N ILE A 65 -0.19 20.75 9.01
CA ILE A 65 -0.76 21.30 10.24
C ILE A 65 -0.01 22.56 10.66
N ALA A 66 1.33 22.54 10.66
CA ALA A 66 2.15 23.67 11.07
C ALA A 66 1.87 24.92 10.20
N PHE A 67 1.80 24.77 8.87
CA PHE A 67 1.50 25.88 7.98
C PHE A 67 0.08 26.41 8.13
N THR A 68 -0.91 25.54 8.33
CA THR A 68 -2.29 25.97 8.60
C THR A 68 -2.37 26.77 9.91
N LEU A 69 -1.70 26.31 10.97
CA LEU A 69 -1.68 27.01 12.26
C LEU A 69 -0.93 28.36 12.18
N MET A 70 0.21 28.39 11.51
CA MET A 70 0.95 29.65 11.27
C MET A 70 0.06 30.67 10.57
N ARG A 71 -0.66 30.24 9.53
CA ARG A 71 -1.58 31.11 8.78
C ARG A 71 -2.72 31.63 9.66
N CYS A 72 -3.37 30.77 10.44
CA CYS A 72 -4.44 31.19 11.36
C CYS A 72 -3.93 32.12 12.48
N SER A 73 -2.64 32.05 12.85
CA SER A 73 -2.06 32.89 13.90
C SER A 73 -1.68 34.29 13.44
N GLU A 74 -1.52 34.52 12.12
CA GLU A 74 -1.07 35.80 11.57
C GLU A 74 -2.22 36.82 11.45
N SER A 75 -3.46 36.36 11.27
CA SER A 75 -4.65 37.21 11.13
C SER A 75 -5.80 36.78 12.06
N PRO A 76 -5.62 36.81 13.39
CA PRO A 76 -6.67 36.38 14.33
C PRO A 76 -7.95 37.23 14.24
N ASP A 77 -7.84 38.48 13.78
CA ASP A 77 -8.93 39.46 13.73
C ASP A 77 -9.61 39.55 12.35
N HIS A 78 -9.08 38.88 11.33
CA HIS A 78 -9.62 38.83 9.97
C HIS A 78 -9.67 37.37 9.49
N PHE A 79 -10.53 36.57 10.11
CA PHE A 79 -10.85 35.24 9.61
C PHE A 79 -11.70 35.38 8.34
N GLY A 80 -11.05 35.36 7.19
CA GLY A 80 -11.72 35.31 5.90
C GLY A 80 -12.21 33.90 5.55
N PRO A 81 -13.11 33.77 4.56
CA PRO A 81 -13.60 32.48 4.09
C PRO A 81 -12.48 31.54 3.60
N GLU A 82 -11.35 32.07 3.15
CA GLU A 82 -10.16 31.32 2.72
C GLU A 82 -9.57 30.43 3.81
N ASP A 83 -9.53 30.91 5.06
CA ASP A 83 -8.97 30.13 6.16
C ASP A 83 -9.95 29.02 6.59
N ILE A 84 -11.25 29.24 6.42
CA ILE A 84 -12.28 28.20 6.63
C ILE A 84 -12.05 27.05 5.63
N PHE A 85 -11.80 27.34 4.35
CA PHE A 85 -11.54 26.31 3.34
C PHE A 85 -10.27 25.51 3.62
N VAL A 86 -9.20 26.17 4.09
CA VAL A 86 -7.95 25.49 4.49
C VAL A 86 -8.18 24.55 5.68
N VAL A 87 -8.90 25.01 6.71
CA VAL A 87 -9.23 24.16 7.88
C VAL A 87 -10.13 22.99 7.47
N LEU A 88 -11.09 23.22 6.58
CA LEU A 88 -11.94 22.15 6.03
C LEU A 88 -11.12 21.13 5.24
N ALA A 89 -10.19 21.57 4.40
CA ALA A 89 -9.29 20.68 3.66
C ALA A 89 -8.41 19.86 4.62
N LEU A 90 -7.88 20.49 5.67
CA LEU A 90 -7.09 19.79 6.70
C LEU A 90 -7.93 18.73 7.44
N MET A 91 -9.19 19.05 7.76
CA MET A 91 -10.12 18.11 8.40
C MET A 91 -10.39 16.85 7.58
N PHE A 92 -10.38 16.93 6.24
CA PHE A 92 -10.49 15.75 5.38
C PHE A 92 -9.16 15.05 5.13
N ALA A 93 -8.05 15.79 5.11
CA ALA A 93 -6.71 15.22 4.91
C ALA A 93 -6.22 14.42 6.12
N LEU A 94 -6.57 14.84 7.35
CA LEU A 94 -6.12 14.19 8.59
C LEU A 94 -6.60 12.73 8.73
N PRO A 95 -7.90 12.42 8.55
CA PRO A 95 -8.37 11.03 8.56
C PRO A 95 -7.65 10.16 7.52
N ASN A 96 -7.38 10.70 6.33
CA ASN A 96 -6.71 9.97 5.26
C ASN A 96 -5.27 9.59 5.65
N GLY A 97 -4.50 10.54 6.20
CA GLY A 97 -3.17 10.24 6.72
C GLY A 97 -3.19 9.30 7.94
N ALA A 98 -4.22 9.39 8.78
CA ALA A 98 -4.36 8.55 9.97
C ALA A 98 -4.67 7.08 9.64
N LEU A 99 -5.41 6.83 8.56
CA LEU A 99 -5.73 5.48 8.07
C LEU A 99 -4.50 4.72 7.55
N GLU A 100 -3.42 5.42 7.19
CA GLU A 100 -2.17 4.77 6.78
C GLU A 100 -1.46 4.06 7.94
N TYR A 101 -1.65 4.48 9.19
CA TYR A 101 -1.03 3.83 10.36
C TYR A 101 -1.50 2.40 10.61
N PRO A 102 -2.82 2.09 10.65
CA PRO A 102 -3.27 0.70 10.74
C PRO A 102 -2.87 -0.11 9.51
N MET A 103 -2.94 0.47 8.30
CA MET A 103 -2.49 -0.21 7.07
C MET A 103 -1.01 -0.59 7.14
N ALA A 104 -0.14 0.29 7.66
CA ALA A 104 1.27 -0.01 7.88
C ALA A 104 1.49 -1.18 8.86
N LYS A 105 0.68 -1.28 9.93
CA LYS A 105 0.74 -2.42 10.87
C LYS A 105 0.31 -3.73 10.20
N ASP A 106 -0.67 -3.65 9.31
CA ASP A 106 -1.19 -4.79 8.54
C ASP A 106 -0.24 -5.25 7.42
N GLY A 107 0.91 -4.59 7.23
CA GLY A 107 1.93 -4.98 6.25
C GLY A 107 1.91 -4.15 4.97
N HIS A 108 1.26 -2.99 4.96
CA HIS A 108 1.37 -2.03 3.86
C HIS A 108 2.84 -1.58 3.69
N GLY A 109 3.43 -1.87 2.52
CA GLY A 109 4.84 -1.68 2.23
C GLY A 109 5.73 -2.92 2.39
N LYS A 110 5.16 -4.08 2.74
CA LYS A 110 5.82 -5.38 2.65
C LYS A 110 5.41 -6.11 1.39
N ASP A 111 6.24 -7.07 0.98
CA ASP A 111 5.88 -7.97 -0.09
C ASP A 111 4.60 -8.76 0.24
N ILE A 112 3.66 -8.80 -0.71
CA ILE A 112 2.30 -9.35 -0.49
C ILE A 112 2.29 -10.83 -0.06
N TRP A 113 3.32 -11.59 -0.45
CA TRP A 113 3.47 -13.01 -0.08
C TRP A 113 3.94 -13.23 1.37
N THR A 114 4.25 -12.16 2.12
CA THR A 114 4.65 -12.23 3.54
C THR A 114 3.55 -11.81 4.51
N VAL A 115 2.43 -11.31 3.99
CA VAL A 115 1.31 -10.76 4.77
C VAL A 115 0.17 -11.79 4.83
N PRO A 116 -0.45 -12.02 6.00
CA PRO A 116 -1.60 -12.93 6.09
C PRO A 116 -2.80 -12.40 5.30
N PHE A 117 -3.59 -13.32 4.76
CA PHE A 117 -4.73 -13.00 3.88
C PHE A 117 -5.75 -12.05 4.50
N ASP A 118 -6.02 -12.18 5.80
CA ASP A 118 -6.97 -11.33 6.51
C ASP A 118 -6.52 -9.85 6.47
N SER A 119 -5.22 -9.59 6.75
CA SER A 119 -4.61 -8.26 6.69
C SER A 119 -4.63 -7.66 5.27
N ILE A 120 -4.49 -8.48 4.22
CA ILE A 120 -4.60 -8.01 2.83
C ILE A 120 -6.01 -7.49 2.54
N THR A 121 -7.03 -8.23 2.98
CA THR A 121 -8.42 -7.78 2.80
C THR A 121 -8.75 -6.55 3.63
N HIS A 122 -8.13 -6.40 4.80
CA HIS A 122 -8.30 -5.23 5.66
C HIS A 122 -7.68 -3.98 5.01
N ILE A 123 -6.46 -4.07 4.49
CA ILE A 123 -5.80 -3.00 3.73
C ILE A 123 -6.65 -2.59 2.52
N LEU A 124 -7.14 -3.57 1.73
CA LEU A 124 -8.00 -3.30 0.57
C LEU A 124 -9.30 -2.58 0.93
N LYS A 125 -9.92 -2.91 2.06
CA LYS A 125 -11.12 -2.22 2.55
C LYS A 125 -10.81 -0.76 2.89
N PHE A 126 -9.70 -0.48 3.56
CA PHE A 126 -9.31 0.89 3.88
C PHE A 126 -8.96 1.72 2.64
N THR A 127 -8.26 1.13 1.65
CA THR A 127 -7.96 1.82 0.39
C THR A 127 -9.22 2.21 -0.39
N TRP A 128 -10.30 1.44 -0.29
CA TRP A 128 -11.57 1.75 -0.95
C TRP A 128 -12.43 2.78 -0.22
N VAL A 129 -12.21 2.96 1.08
CA VAL A 129 -12.92 3.95 1.91
C VAL A 129 -12.23 5.32 1.87
N LEU A 130 -10.92 5.34 1.62
CA LEU A 130 -10.10 6.52 1.37
C LEU A 130 -10.49 7.21 0.05
#